data_AF-A0A7X8PSU9-F1
#
_entry.id   AF-A0A7X8PSU9-F1
#
_cell.length_a   1.000
_cell.length_b   1.000
_cell.length_c   1.000
_cell.angle_alpha   90.00
_cell.angle_beta   90.00
_cell.angle_gamma   90.00
#
_symmetry.space_group_name_H-M   'P 1'
#
loop_
_entity.id
_entity.type
_entity.pdbx_description
1 polymer ?
#
loop_
_entity_poly.entity_id
_entity_poly.type
_entity_poly.pdbx_seq_one_letter_code
_entity_poly.pdbx_strand_id
1 'polypeptide(L)' 'MMTVRNEIKAQIVRAGYTMQEVVDRLHEEYGWSDSVSNLSAKLQRESIRYKEVVELADVLGYDLIWQKRR' A
#
# COMPACT_ATOMS: atom_id res chain seq x y z
N MET A 1 13.08 13.56 3.28
CA MET A 1 13.58 12.17 3.11
C MET A 1 12.45 11.31 2.56
N MET A 2 12.70 10.46 1.58
CA MET A 2 11.70 9.54 1.05
C MET A 2 11.61 8.36 2.03
N THR A 3 10.49 8.26 2.75
CA THR A 3 10.20 7.15 3.67
C THR A 3 9.24 6.17 3.00
N VAL A 4 9.18 4.92 3.49
CA VAL A 4 8.20 3.91 3.03
C VAL A 4 6.78 4.49 3.03
N ARG A 5 6.44 5.28 4.07
CA ARG A 5 5.16 5.99 4.17
C ARG A 5 4.93 6.94 2.99
N ASN A 6 5.89 7.80 2.67
CA ASN A 6 5.72 8.81 1.62
C ASN A 6 5.66 8.17 0.24
N GLU A 7 6.44 7.12 0.01
CA GLU A 7 6.41 6.38 -1.25
C GLU A 7 5.04 5.71 -1.48
N ILE A 8 4.54 4.95 -0.50
CA ILE A 8 3.25 4.27 -0.60
C ILE A 8 2.10 5.27 -0.77
N LYS A 9 2.08 6.35 0.03
CA LYS A 9 1.07 7.42 -0.13
C LYS A 9 1.09 8.02 -1.53
N ALA A 10 2.28 8.26 -2.08
CA ALA A 10 2.41 8.84 -3.40
C ALA A 10 1.93 7.87 -4.50
N GLN A 11 2.12 6.55 -4.35
CA GLN A 11 1.55 5.57 -5.30
C GLN A 11 0.03 5.55 -5.27
N ILE A 12 -0.57 5.60 -4.07
CA ILE A 12 -2.03 5.65 -3.89
C ILE A 12 -2.62 6.86 -4.62
N VAL A 13 -2.06 8.05 -4.39
CA VAL A 13 -2.52 9.29 -5.06
C VAL A 13 -2.29 9.23 -6.57
N ARG A 14 -1.14 8.70 -7.04
CA ARG A 14 -0.86 8.55 -8.47
C ARG A 14 -1.81 7.61 -9.19
N ALA A 15 -2.28 6.58 -8.49
CA ALA A 15 -3.29 5.65 -9.00
C ALA A 15 -4.71 6.24 -9.01
N GLY A 16 -4.89 7.48 -8.51
CA GLY A 16 -6.19 8.15 -8.48
C GLY A 16 -7.08 7.72 -7.33
N TYR A 17 -6.53 7.05 -6.31
CA TYR A 17 -7.29 6.62 -5.14
C TYR A 17 -7.07 7.53 -3.93
N THR A 18 -8.11 7.66 -3.12
CA THR A 18 -8.01 8.08 -1.73
C THR A 18 -7.51 6.93 -0.86
N MET A 19 -7.04 7.27 0.35
CA MET A 19 -6.60 6.24 1.31
C MET A 19 -7.75 5.31 1.75
N GLN A 20 -8.98 5.83 1.81
CA GLN A 20 -10.14 5.05 2.23
C GLN A 20 -10.52 4.02 1.15
N GLU A 21 -10.62 4.44 -0.11
CA GLU A 21 -10.95 3.54 -1.22
C GLU A 21 -9.96 2.37 -1.34
N VAL A 22 -8.67 2.61 -1.11
CA VAL A 22 -7.66 1.54 -1.09
C VAL A 22 -7.89 0.57 0.05
N VAL A 23 -8.17 1.08 1.24
CA VAL A 23 -8.39 0.24 2.42
C VAL A 23 -9.68 -0.57 2.30
N ASP A 24 -10.75 0.01 1.76
CA ASP A 24 -12.01 -0.67 1.49
C ASP A 24 -11.80 -1.84 0.52
N ARG A 25 -11.08 -1.59 -0.60
CA ARG A 25 -10.74 -2.65 -1.56
C ARG A 25 -9.84 -3.74 -0.97
N LEU A 26 -8.84 -3.36 -0.18
CA LEU A 26 -7.98 -4.34 0.51
C LEU A 26 -8.76 -5.17 1.54
N HIS A 27 -9.77 -4.57 2.18
CA HIS A 27 -10.68 -5.28 3.07
C HIS A 27 -11.52 -6.30 2.30
N GLU A 28 -12.15 -5.88 1.20
CA GLU A 28 -13.01 -6.72 0.37
C GLU A 28 -12.24 -7.86 -0.33
N GLU A 29 -11.09 -7.56 -0.92
CA GLU A 29 -10.34 -8.49 -1.77
C GLU A 29 -9.41 -9.41 -0.95
N TYR A 30 -8.82 -8.92 0.17
CA TYR A 30 -7.79 -9.64 0.93
C TYR A 30 -8.06 -9.73 2.45
N GLY A 31 -9.20 -9.25 2.93
CA GLY A 31 -9.58 -9.34 4.35
C GLY A 31 -8.72 -8.47 5.28
N TRP A 32 -8.18 -7.36 4.77
CA TRP A 32 -7.50 -6.37 5.62
C TRP A 32 -8.45 -5.76 6.65
N SER A 33 -7.93 -5.03 7.64
CA SER A 33 -8.78 -4.12 8.40
C SER A 33 -9.19 -2.96 7.49
N ASP A 34 -10.48 -2.62 7.52
CA ASP A 34 -11.15 -1.48 6.87
C ASP A 34 -10.76 -0.10 7.44
N SER A 35 -9.78 -0.04 8.36
CA SER A 35 -9.37 1.20 9.01
C SER A 35 -8.13 1.81 8.36
N VAL A 36 -8.28 3.03 7.83
CA VAL A 36 -7.16 3.89 7.38
C VAL A 36 -6.12 4.11 8.47
N SER A 37 -6.54 4.14 9.74
CA SER A 37 -5.63 4.32 10.88
C SER A 37 -4.66 3.15 11.04
N ASN A 38 -5.10 1.92 10.74
CA ASN A 38 -4.28 0.72 10.80
C ASN A 38 -3.19 0.74 9.72
N LEU A 39 -3.56 1.03 8.46
CA LEU A 39 -2.57 1.19 7.37
C LEU A 39 -1.59 2.33 7.71
N SER A 40 -2.10 3.47 8.18
CA SER A 40 -1.26 4.61 8.56
C SER A 40 -0.26 4.28 9.68
N ALA A 41 -0.67 3.48 10.67
CA ALA A 41 0.19 3.03 11.76
C ALA A 41 1.28 2.04 11.28
N LYS A 42 0.94 1.11 10.38
CA LYS A 42 1.93 0.20 9.77
C LYS A 42 2.98 0.97 8.98
N LEU A 43 2.56 1.94 8.16
CA LEU A 43 3.47 2.79 7.40
C LEU A 43 4.33 3.69 8.29
N GLN A 44 3.78 4.16 9.42
CA GLN A 44 4.51 4.96 10.40
C GLN A 44 5.63 4.19 11.08
N ARG A 45 5.35 2.94 11.46
CA ARG A 45 6.28 2.07 12.20
C ARG A 45 7.16 1.24 11.28
N GLU A 46 7.07 1.47 9.97
CA GLU A 46 7.74 0.69 8.92
C GLU A 46 7.54 -0.82 9.09
N SER A 47 6.35 -1.21 9.57
CA SER A 47 5.99 -2.59 9.91
C SER A 47 5.05 -3.23 8.89
N ILE A 48 4.90 -2.63 7.71
CA ILE A 48 4.13 -3.22 6.61
C ILE A 48 4.88 -4.45 6.08
N ARG A 49 4.16 -5.55 5.91
CA ARG A 49 4.77 -6.82 5.47
C ARG A 49 4.89 -6.88 3.96
N TYR A 50 5.79 -7.71 3.44
CA TYR A 50 5.95 -7.90 2.00
C TYR A 50 4.64 -8.33 1.32
N LYS A 51 3.93 -9.32 1.88
CA LYS A 51 2.60 -9.75 1.38
C LYS A 51 1.63 -8.56 1.27
N GLU A 52 1.64 -7.68 2.25
CA GLU A 52 0.75 -6.52 2.27
C GLU A 52 1.11 -5.48 1.19
N VAL A 53 2.40 -5.34 0.87
CA VAL A 53 2.85 -4.51 -0.26
C VAL A 53 2.45 -5.13 -1.60
N VAL A 54 2.48 -6.46 -1.72
CA VAL A 54 2.03 -7.17 -2.93
C VAL A 54 0.54 -6.96 -3.16
N GLU A 55 -0.29 -7.16 -2.13
CA GLU A 55 -1.75 -6.97 -2.21
C GLU A 55 -2.11 -5.50 -2.48
N LEU A 56 -1.38 -4.56 -1.88
CA LEU A 56 -1.52 -3.14 -2.18
C LEU A 56 -1.18 -2.83 -3.64
N ALA A 57 -0.11 -3.41 -4.19
CA ALA A 57 0.24 -3.22 -5.60
C ALA A 57 -0.86 -3.76 -6.52
N ASP A 58 -1.41 -4.93 -6.21
CA ASP A 58 -2.50 -5.57 -6.95
C ASP A 58 -3.76 -4.68 -6.97
N VAL A 59 -4.22 -4.21 -5.80
CA VAL A 59 -5.36 -3.27 -5.71
C VAL A 59 -5.09 -2.00 -6.51
N LEU A 60 -3.88 -1.47 -6.48
CA LEU A 60 -3.53 -0.26 -7.23
C LEU A 60 -3.27 -0.51 -8.74
N GLY A 61 -3.32 -1.75 -9.21
CA GLY A 61 -3.09 -2.12 -10.61
C GLY A 61 -1.63 -2.06 -11.04
N TYR A 62 -0.68 -2.32 -10.12
CA TYR A 62 0.75 -2.34 -10.40
C TYR A 62 1.36 -3.74 -10.27
N ASP A 63 2.34 -4.02 -11.11
CA ASP A 63 3.24 -5.16 -10.93
C ASP A 63 4.37 -4.83 -9.93
N LEU A 64 4.67 -5.77 -9.03
CA LEU A 64 5.85 -5.71 -8.18
C LEU A 64 6.98 -6.56 -8.78
N ILE A 65 7.99 -5.90 -9.36
CA ILE A 65 9.09 -6.56 -10.08
C ILE A 65 10.40 -6.58 -9.29
N TRP A 66 11.12 -7.70 -9.35
CA TRP A 66 12.52 -7.77 -8.92
C TRP A 66 13.44 -7.36 -10.07
N GLN A 67 13.97 -6.13 -10.00
CA GLN A 67 14.91 -5.64 -10.99
C GLN A 67 16.36 -5.80 -10.51
N LYS A 68 17.16 -6.58 -11.24
CA LYS A 68 18.60 -6.68 -10.98
C LYS A 68 19.28 -5.33 -11.22
N ARG A 69 20.16 -4.92 -10.30
CA ARG A 69 20.97 -3.69 -10.47
C ARG A 69 21.82 -3.81 -11.73
N ARG A 70 21.97 -2.71 -12.48
CA ARG A 70 22.87 -2.61 -13.63
C ARG A 70 24.32 -2.51 -13.18
#